data_AF-A0A2I0VJ90-F1
#
_entry.id   AF-A0A2I0VJ90-F1
#
_cell.length_a   1.000
_cell.length_b   1.000
_cell.length_c   1.000
_cell.angle_alpha   90.00
_cell.angle_beta   90.00
_cell.angle_gamma   90.00
#
_symmetry.space_group_name_H-M   'P 1'
#
loop_
_entity.id
_entity.type
_entity.pdbx_description
1 polymer ?
#
loop_
_entity_poly.entity_id
_entity_poly.type
_entity_poly.pdbx_seq_one_letter_code
_entity_poly.pdbx_strand_id
1 'polypeptide(L)' 'MAESPITPVWIYFLNLMLHFFNRQILFGMASIFGRPLQMDQAITAVSRLSVARVLVELDFSQKHPTEKWIGSTVKGYF' A
#
# COMPACT_ATOMS: atom_id res chain seq x y z
N MET A 1 -8.58 24.93 16.60
CA MET A 1 -7.83 23.65 16.68
C MET A 1 -7.84 23.10 15.27
N ALA A 2 -6.73 23.19 14.53
CA ALA A 2 -6.68 22.67 13.18
C ALA A 2 -6.54 21.15 13.28
N GLU A 3 -7.54 20.41 12.82
CA GLU A 3 -7.41 18.97 12.59
C GLU A 3 -6.26 18.79 11.59
N SER A 4 -5.23 18.01 11.97
CA SER A 4 -4.10 17.79 11.07
C SER A 4 -4.62 17.07 9.82
N PRO A 5 -4.38 17.58 8.60
CA PRO A 5 -4.88 16.94 7.38
C PRO A 5 -4.23 15.57 7.10
N ILE A 6 -3.24 15.20 7.92
CA ILE A 6 -2.50 13.94 7.84
C ILE A 6 -3.15 12.94 8.81
N THR A 7 -3.70 11.88 8.25
CA THR A 7 -4.38 10.82 9.01
C THR A 7 -3.87 9.43 8.60
N PRO A 8 -3.61 8.52 9.55
CA PRO A 8 -3.19 7.16 9.24
C PRO A 8 -4.36 6.33 8.70
N VAL A 9 -4.19 5.74 7.51
CA VAL A 9 -5.20 4.91 6.84
C VAL A 9 -4.64 3.54 6.45
N TRP A 10 -5.49 2.51 6.53
CA TRP A 10 -5.14 1.17 6.07
C TRP A 10 -5.51 0.99 4.60
N ILE A 11 -4.51 0.69 3.77
CA ILE A 11 -4.68 0.37 2.34
C ILE A 11 -4.60 -1.14 2.18
N TYR A 12 -5.62 -1.73 1.54
CA TYR A 12 -5.73 -3.17 1.31
C TYR A 12 -5.33 -3.53 -0.13
N PHE A 13 -4.38 -4.45 -0.27
CA PHE A 13 -3.99 -5.09 -1.51
C PHE A 13 -4.60 -6.49 -1.55
N LEU A 14 -5.70 -6.63 -2.30
CA LEU A 14 -6.40 -7.90 -2.46
C LEU A 14 -5.75 -8.76 -3.54
N ASN A 15 -5.85 -10.08 -3.40
CA ASN A 15 -5.42 -11.06 -4.40
C ASN A 15 -3.93 -10.93 -4.79
N LEU A 16 -3.09 -10.50 -3.85
CA LEU A 16 -1.67 -10.26 -4.09
C LEU A 16 -0.90 -11.57 -4.02
N MET A 17 -0.16 -12.00 -5.04
CA MET A 17 0.62 -13.24 -4.95
C MET A 17 1.60 -13.22 -3.77
N LEU A 18 1.80 -14.37 -3.11
CA LEU A 18 2.67 -14.50 -1.92
C LEU A 18 4.08 -13.90 -2.10
N HIS A 19 4.65 -13.98 -3.31
CA HIS A 19 5.97 -13.42 -3.58
C HIS A 19 6.01 -11.88 -3.56
N PHE A 20 4.87 -11.20 -3.73
CA PHE A 20 4.77 -9.76 -3.56
C PHE A 20 4.55 -9.35 -2.10
N PHE A 21 4.41 -10.31 -1.18
CA PHE A 21 4.36 -10.06 0.27
C PHE A 21 5.76 -9.75 0.83
N ASN A 22 6.39 -8.72 0.29
CA ASN A 22 7.68 -8.22 0.72
C ASN A 22 7.52 -6.75 1.10
N ARG A 23 8.12 -6.35 2.23
CA ARG A 23 8.05 -4.98 2.74
C ARG A 23 8.41 -3.96 1.66
N GLN A 24 9.49 -4.17 0.90
CA GLN A 24 9.96 -3.23 -0.11
C GLN A 24 8.91 -3.03 -1.21
N ILE A 25 8.26 -4.11 -1.63
CA ILE A 25 7.24 -4.11 -2.68
C ILE A 25 5.98 -3.41 -2.18
N LEU A 26 5.47 -3.85 -1.02
CA LEU A 26 4.26 -3.29 -0.39
C LEU A 26 4.43 -1.81 -0.05
N PHE A 27 5.58 -1.42 0.49
CA PHE A 27 5.87 -0.02 0.80
C PHE A 27 6.07 0.79 -0.47
N GLY A 28 6.67 0.22 -1.51
CA GLY A 28 6.76 0.86 -2.82
C GLY A 28 5.39 1.17 -3.41
N MET A 29 4.48 0.20 -3.39
CA MET A 29 3.09 0.39 -3.84
C MET A 29 2.33 1.38 -2.94
N ALA A 30 2.49 1.30 -1.62
CA ALA A 30 1.80 2.17 -0.66
C ALA A 30 2.32 3.62 -0.66
N SER A 31 3.59 3.83 -1.02
CA SER A 31 4.22 5.16 -1.14
C SER A 31 3.54 6.08 -2.14
N ILE A 32 2.73 5.49 -3.05
CA ILE A 32 1.97 6.21 -4.06
C ILE A 32 0.83 7.02 -3.46
N PHE A 33 0.31 6.56 -2.31
CA PHE A 33 -0.79 7.19 -1.58
C PHE A 33 -0.26 8.14 -0.50
N GLY A 34 0.89 7.86 0.11
CA GLY A 34 1.44 8.67 1.19
C GLY A 34 2.66 8.00 1.81
N ARG A 35 3.00 8.32 3.07
CA ARG A 35 4.15 7.69 3.73
C ARG A 35 3.76 6.35 4.37
N PRO A 36 4.29 5.21 3.90
CA PRO A 36 4.01 3.92 4.54
C PRO A 36 4.70 3.85 5.90
N LEU A 37 3.94 3.48 6.93
CA LEU A 37 4.40 3.34 8.31
C LEU A 37 4.64 1.87 8.67
N GLN A 38 3.67 1.02 8.34
CA GLN A 38 3.63 -0.35 8.84
C GLN A 38 2.93 -1.27 7.83
N MET A 39 3.42 -2.50 7.67
CA MET A 39 2.67 -3.58 7.02
C MET A 39 2.10 -4.51 8.10
N ASP A 40 0.93 -5.08 7.85
CA ASP A 40 0.43 -6.15 8.70
C ASP A 40 1.11 -7.50 8.40
N GLN A 41 0.97 -8.46 9.31
CA GLN A 41 1.35 -9.86 9.05
C GLN A 41 0.46 -10.44 7.95
N ALA A 42 1.03 -11.27 7.06
CA ALA A 42 0.28 -11.90 5.98
C ALA A 42 -0.85 -12.75 6.55
N ILE A 43 -2.10 -12.33 6.38
CA ILE A 43 -3.24 -13.19 6.63
C ILE A 43 -3.42 -14.03 5.36
N THR A 44 -2.85 -15.22 5.38
CA THR A 44 -3.13 -16.22 4.34
C THR A 44 -4.48 -16.84 4.69
N ALA A 45 -5.57 -16.28 4.15
CA ALA A 45 -6.86 -16.94 4.27
C ALA A 45 -6.76 -18.31 3.57
N VAL A 46 -7.21 -19.36 4.26
CA VAL A 46 -7.20 -20.77 3.80
C VAL A 46 -7.81 -20.93 2.39
N SER A 47 -8.61 -19.95 1.95
CA SER A 47 -9.17 -19.80 0.60
C SER A 47 -8.35 -18.86 -0.31
N ARG A 48 -7.08 -19.17 -0.60
CA ARG A 48 -6.28 -18.68 -1.77
C ARG A 48 -6.16 -17.17 -2.06
N LEU A 49 -6.72 -16.27 -1.25
CA LEU A 49 -6.59 -14.82 -1.39
C LEU A 49 -5.64 -14.30 -0.31
N SER A 50 -4.40 -14.01 -0.68
CA SER A 50 -3.49 -13.26 0.19
C SER A 50 -3.89 -11.80 0.18
N VAL A 51 -4.33 -11.31 1.34
CA VAL A 51 -4.60 -9.90 1.59
C VAL A 51 -3.39 -9.31 2.28
N ALA A 52 -2.80 -8.28 1.69
CA ALA A 52 -1.80 -7.46 2.35
C ALA A 52 -2.42 -6.12 2.71
N ARG A 53 -2.07 -5.56 3.87
CA ARG A 53 -2.44 -4.19 4.21
C ARG A 53 -1.24 -3.39 4.68
N VAL A 54 -1.20 -2.12 4.29
CA VAL A 54 -0.17 -1.17 4.69
C VAL A 54 -0.84 0.05 5.31
N LEU A 55 -0.36 0.44 6.48
CA LEU A 55 -0.72 1.67 7.16
C LEU A 55 0.07 2.81 6.52
N VAL A 56 -0.63 3.84 6.07
CA VAL A 56 -0.06 4.98 5.34
C VAL A 56 -0.51 6.28 6.00
N GLU A 57 0.43 7.20 6.23
CA GLU A 57 0.08 8.59 6.52
C GLU A 57 -0.40 9.25 5.23
N LEU A 58 -1.71 9.46 5.14
CA LEU A 58 -2.36 10.08 3.99
C LEU A 58 -2.66 11.54 4.32
N ASP A 59 -2.27 12.43 3.42
CA ASP A 59 -2.62 13.85 3.48
C ASP A 59 -3.90 14.10 2.68
N PHE A 60 -5.01 14.37 3.36
CA PHE A 60 -6.31 14.64 2.75
C PHE A 60 -6.43 16.06 2.16
N SER A 61 -5.47 16.94 2.41
CA SER A 61 -5.43 18.25 1.76
C SER A 61 -5.04 18.15 0.27
N GLN A 62 -4.42 17.04 -0.13
CA GLN A 62 -4.02 16.78 -1.50
C GLN A 62 -5.14 16.06 -2.27
N LYS A 63 -5.30 16.43 -3.55
CA LYS A 63 -6.23 15.72 -4.45
C LYS A 63 -5.63 14.37 -4.84
N HIS A 64 -6.28 13.30 -4.42
CA HIS A 64 -5.92 11.94 -4.81
C HIS A 64 -6.63 11.55 -6.11
N PRO A 65 -5.92 11.03 -7.13
CA PRO A 65 -6.56 10.53 -8.33
C PRO A 65 -7.33 9.24 -8.02
N THR A 66 -8.45 9.02 -8.71
CA THR A 66 -9.26 7.80 -8.57
C THR A 66 -8.47 6.54 -8.95
N GLU A 67 -7.56 6.67 -9.91
CA GLU A 67 -6.72 5.58 -10.42
C GLU A 67 -5.31 6.10 -10.70
N LYS A 68 -4.30 5.28 -10.39
CA LYS A 68 -2.89 5.61 -10.65
C LYS A 68 -2.16 4.37 -11.16
N TRP A 69 -1.63 4.48 -12.38
CA TRP A 69 -0.87 3.40 -13.01
C TRP A 69 0.54 3.33 -12.43
N ILE A 70 0.92 2.15 -11.93
CA ILE A 70 2.24 1.89 -11.36
C ILE A 70 3.10 1.23 -12.46
N GLY A 71 3.92 2.03 -13.13
CA GLY A 71 4.89 1.56 -14.10
C GLY A 71 6.32 1.70 -13.57
N SER A 72 7.14 0.67 -13.70
CA SER A 72 8.58 0.74 -13.45
C SER A 72 9.32 1.06 -14.75
N THR A 73 10.22 2.06 -14.74
CA THR A 73 11.21 2.28 -15.80
C THR A 73 12.34 1.25 -15.76
N VAL A 74 12.46 0.51 -14.65
CA VAL A 74 13.45 -0.54 -14.46
C VAL A 74 12.82 -1.89 -14.78
N LYS A 75 13.44 -2.65 -15.70
CA LYS A 75 12.97 -3.95 -16.17
C LYS A 75 12.98 -5.00 -15.04
N GLY A 76 11.84 -5.14 -14.36
CA GLY A 76 11.45 -6.35 -13.62
C GLY A 76 12.31 -6.75 -12.42
N TYR A 77 11.79 -7.72 -11.67
CA TYR A 77 12.49 -8.40 -10.58
C TYR A 77 13.55 -9.35 -11.16
N PHE A 78 14.81 -9.11 -10.83
CA PHE A 78 15.91 -10.08 -10.89
C PHE A 78 16.73 -9.98 -9.62
#